data_AF-A0AAD5PFJ6-F1
#
_entry.id   AF-A0AAD5PFJ6-F1
#
_cell.length_a   1.000
_cell.length_b   1.000
_cell.length_c   1.000
_cell.angle_alpha   90.00
_cell.angle_beta   90.00
_cell.angle_gamma   90.00
#
_symmetry.space_group_name_H-M   'P 1'
#
loop_
_entity.id
_entity.type
_entity.pdbx_description
1 polymer ?
#
loop_
_entity_poly.entity_id
_entity_poly.type
_entity_poly.pdbx_seq_one_letter_code
_entity_poly.pdbx_strand_id
1 'polypeptide(L)'
;MLKRDKDASDQLNQQERELAQLQTQILQIQQERDEWQENTTQLEADRNQLEDEYQRIKGEFDTLQRQREGELKEHEFERSSLANLQTVLEEFQASKDSEVRAAVEHIQRQLDITKKSCAEYQERARAAESSLEQYQQDVAKTQRYEQEIKEKNLLIGKLRHEAIILNEHLIEAMRRLKEESNDSNVDRQLIANLIIGFLVAPRGDQKRFEILKIIASVLQMSDEQKEHIGLIRPNKNSQSSFSPNSSPPGWAAARQQQQNNDTQQSFTDAWISFLLKESNTFHPSKDNKDKSMPVPTSPSPDKNASDI
;
A
#
# COMPACT_ATOMS: atom_id res chain seq x y z
N MET A 1 84.64 16.29 158.60
CA MET A 1 83.24 16.35 158.11
C MET A 1 83.11 17.27 156.89
N LEU A 2 83.69 18.48 156.89
CA LEU A 2 83.56 19.43 155.76
C LEU A 2 84.06 18.96 154.37
N LYS A 3 85.00 18.00 154.26
CA LYS A 3 85.43 17.47 152.93
C LYS A 3 84.36 16.57 152.29
N ARG A 4 83.66 15.76 153.10
CA ARG A 4 82.65 14.81 152.61
C ARG A 4 81.38 15.50 152.13
N ASP A 5 81.01 16.61 152.79
CA ASP A 5 79.89 17.46 152.37
C ASP A 5 80.22 18.25 151.10
N LYS A 6 81.50 18.61 150.90
CA LYS A 6 81.97 19.29 149.69
C LYS A 6 82.03 18.34 148.50
N ASP A 7 82.56 17.13 148.69
CA ASP A 7 82.56 16.07 147.67
C ASP A 7 81.12 15.64 147.30
N ALA A 8 80.19 15.59 148.25
CA ALA A 8 78.77 15.31 147.99
C ALA A 8 78.06 16.46 147.27
N SER A 9 78.37 17.72 147.61
CA SER A 9 77.84 18.90 146.91
C SER A 9 78.39 19.02 145.49
N ASP A 10 79.66 18.69 145.27
CA ASP A 10 80.27 18.67 143.95
C ASP A 10 79.67 17.55 143.09
N GLN A 11 79.44 16.36 143.66
CA GLN A 11 78.72 15.27 142.99
C GLN A 11 77.27 15.65 142.65
N LEU A 12 76.55 16.33 143.54
CA LEU A 12 75.18 16.78 143.29
C LEU A 12 75.12 17.83 142.18
N ASN A 13 76.04 18.80 142.19
CA ASN A 13 76.19 19.78 141.12
C ASN A 13 76.58 19.13 139.78
N GLN A 14 77.35 18.04 139.82
CA GLN A 14 77.71 17.27 138.63
C GLN A 14 76.50 16.54 138.06
N GLN A 15 75.71 15.89 138.91
CA GLN A 15 74.45 15.25 138.52
C GLN A 15 73.41 16.26 138.03
N GLU A 16 73.32 17.45 138.64
CA GLU A 16 72.41 18.51 138.20
C GLU A 16 72.80 19.06 136.82
N ARG A 17 74.11 19.18 136.54
CA ARG A 17 74.62 19.52 135.20
C ARG A 17 74.36 18.41 134.18
N GLU A 18 74.55 17.15 134.55
CA GLU A 18 74.24 16.00 133.69
C GLU A 18 72.74 15.92 133.38
N LEU A 19 71.87 16.14 134.38
CA LEU A 19 70.42 16.21 134.19
C LEU A 19 70.03 17.38 133.28
N ALA A 20 70.63 18.56 133.45
CA ALA A 20 70.37 19.71 132.59
C ALA A 20 70.83 19.48 131.13
N GLN A 21 71.99 18.81 130.95
CA GLN A 21 72.50 18.41 129.63
C GLN A 21 71.60 17.37 128.96
N LEU A 22 71.16 16.34 129.69
CA LEU A 22 70.21 15.35 129.18
C LEU A 22 68.87 15.99 128.84
N GLN A 23 68.39 16.94 129.64
CA GLN A 23 67.14 17.64 129.38
C GLN A 23 67.23 18.52 128.12
N THR A 24 68.36 19.18 127.88
CA THR A 24 68.60 19.92 126.63
C THR A 24 68.71 18.99 125.42
N GLN A 25 69.38 17.83 125.56
CA GLN A 25 69.43 16.82 124.50
C GLN A 25 68.05 16.24 124.17
N ILE A 26 67.22 15.97 125.19
CA ILE A 26 65.84 15.50 124.97
C ILE A 26 65.03 16.56 124.21
N LEU A 27 65.16 17.84 124.56
CA LEU A 27 64.48 18.93 123.84
C LEU A 27 64.95 19.04 122.38
N GLN A 28 66.26 18.91 122.12
CA GLN A 28 66.80 18.92 120.76
C GLN A 28 66.26 17.74 119.93
N ILE A 29 66.29 16.53 120.48
CA ILE A 29 65.74 15.34 119.81
C ILE A 29 64.23 15.48 119.58
N GLN A 30 63.50 16.09 120.53
CA GLN A 30 62.08 16.36 120.37
C GLN A 30 61.81 17.33 119.22
N GLN A 31 62.58 18.41 119.13
CA GLN A 31 62.48 19.38 118.05
C GLN A 31 62.82 18.75 116.69
N GLU A 32 63.94 18.01 116.60
CA GLU A 32 64.29 17.27 115.38
C GLU A 32 63.17 16.30 114.98
N ARG A 33 62.59 15.58 115.93
CA ARG A 33 61.46 14.66 115.67
C ARG A 33 60.23 15.40 115.16
N ASP A 34 59.90 16.57 115.72
CA ASP A 34 58.78 17.39 115.26
C ASP A 34 59.04 17.94 113.83
N GLU A 35 60.27 18.38 113.53
CA GLU A 35 60.69 18.81 112.19
C GLU A 35 60.62 17.67 111.16
N TRP A 36 61.09 16.46 111.52
CA TRP A 36 60.96 15.27 110.68
C TRP A 36 59.50 14.87 110.47
N GLN A 37 58.66 15.02 111.50
CA GLN A 37 57.24 14.74 111.42
C GLN A 37 56.54 15.73 110.48
N GLU A 38 56.82 17.03 110.58
CA GLU A 38 56.31 18.05 109.67
C GLU A 38 56.74 17.76 108.23
N ASN A 39 58.03 17.51 107.99
CA ASN A 39 58.55 17.16 106.68
C ASN A 39 57.87 15.91 106.09
N THR A 40 57.65 14.88 106.92
CA THR A 40 56.95 13.67 106.48
C THR A 40 55.51 13.97 106.10
N THR A 41 54.79 14.76 106.90
CA THR A 41 53.41 15.15 106.57
C THR A 41 53.32 16.01 105.32
N GLN A 42 54.31 16.88 105.09
CA GLN A 42 54.37 17.71 103.89
C GLN A 42 54.65 16.85 102.65
N LEU A 43 55.62 15.93 102.72
CA LEU A 43 55.90 15.00 101.63
C LEU A 43 54.70 14.09 101.32
N GLU A 44 53.96 13.64 102.34
CA GLU A 44 52.72 12.88 102.14
C GLU A 44 51.63 13.71 101.47
N ALA A 45 51.49 14.99 101.84
CA ALA A 45 50.57 15.91 101.19
C ALA A 45 50.93 16.13 99.71
N ASP A 46 52.20 16.38 99.41
CA ASP A 46 52.69 16.55 98.03
C ASP A 46 52.52 15.27 97.21
N ARG A 47 52.78 14.09 97.82
CA ARG A 47 52.56 12.80 97.17
C ARG A 47 51.10 12.59 96.83
N ASN A 48 50.19 12.91 97.74
CA ASN A 48 48.75 12.78 97.52
C ASN A 48 48.27 13.75 96.44
N GLN A 49 48.78 14.99 96.42
CA GLN A 49 48.49 15.95 95.35
C GLN A 49 48.96 15.44 93.99
N LEU A 50 50.18 14.90 93.89
CA LEU A 50 50.69 14.33 92.64
C LEU A 50 49.88 13.11 92.18
N GLU A 51 49.44 12.27 93.12
CA GLU A 51 48.61 11.11 92.83
C GLU A 51 47.23 11.53 92.32
N ASP A 52 46.59 12.54 92.93
CA ASP A 52 45.32 13.11 92.45
C ASP A 52 45.47 13.73 91.06
N GLU A 53 46.55 14.48 90.79
CA GLU A 53 46.84 15.03 89.46
C GLU A 53 47.07 13.94 88.42
N TYR A 54 47.82 12.90 88.77
CA TYR A 54 48.04 11.75 87.89
C TYR A 54 46.74 11.03 87.56
N GLN A 55 45.87 10.78 88.55
CA GLN A 55 44.57 10.17 88.32
C GLN A 55 43.65 11.06 87.46
N ARG A 56 43.70 12.39 87.66
CA ARG A 56 42.96 13.34 86.82
C ARG A 56 43.42 13.26 85.36
N ILE A 57 44.73 13.40 85.11
CA ILE A 57 45.30 13.35 83.76
C ILE A 57 45.03 12.00 83.11
N LYS A 58 45.13 10.90 83.85
CA LYS A 58 44.82 9.56 83.36
C LYS A 58 43.33 9.44 82.98
N GLY A 59 42.43 9.97 83.80
CA GLY A 59 41.00 10.03 83.49
C GLY A 59 40.71 10.84 82.23
N GLU A 60 41.35 12.00 82.06
CA GLU A 60 41.27 12.84 80.87
C GLU A 60 41.83 12.14 79.62
N PHE A 61 42.94 11.40 79.77
CA PHE A 61 43.51 10.60 78.69
C PHE A 61 42.56 9.48 78.25
N ASP A 62 41.96 8.75 79.20
CA ASP A 62 41.01 7.68 78.91
C ASP A 62 39.73 8.21 78.26
N THR A 63 39.25 9.40 78.64
CA THR A 63 38.08 10.02 77.98
C THR A 63 38.42 10.48 76.56
N LEU A 64 39.56 11.15 76.36
CA LEU A 64 40.04 11.54 75.03
C LEU A 64 40.27 10.34 74.13
N GLN A 65 40.82 9.24 74.67
CA GLN A 65 41.01 8.01 73.91
C GLN A 65 39.68 7.42 73.46
N ARG A 66 38.68 7.34 74.36
CA ARG A 66 37.32 6.87 73.99
C ARG A 66 36.65 7.77 72.96
N GLN A 67 36.81 9.09 73.07
CA GLN A 67 36.29 10.04 72.09
C GLN A 67 36.91 9.81 70.72
N ARG A 68 38.25 9.72 70.63
CA ARG A 68 38.97 9.43 69.39
C ARG A 68 38.54 8.09 68.78
N GLU A 69 38.39 7.04 69.59
CA GLU A 69 37.90 5.75 69.11
C GLU A 69 36.45 5.80 68.60
N GLY A 70 35.61 6.66 69.21
CA GLY A 70 34.25 6.93 68.73
C GLY A 70 34.25 7.64 67.38
N GLU A 71 35.01 8.73 67.25
CA GLU A 71 35.16 9.49 66.01
C GLU A 71 35.72 8.63 64.87
N LEU A 72 36.69 7.77 65.14
CA LEU A 72 37.24 6.85 64.14
C LEU A 72 36.18 5.87 63.62
N LYS A 73 35.33 5.32 64.51
CA LYS A 73 34.24 4.43 64.11
C LYS A 73 33.17 5.15 63.30
N GLU A 74 32.85 6.39 63.67
CA GLU A 74 31.90 7.21 62.90
C GLU A 74 32.45 7.52 61.52
N HIS A 75 33.72 7.93 61.42
CA HIS A 75 34.38 8.13 60.14
C HIS A 75 34.46 6.86 59.28
N GLU A 76 34.73 5.70 59.87
CA GLU A 76 34.68 4.42 59.15
C GLU A 76 33.28 4.09 58.64
N PHE A 77 32.26 4.32 59.47
CA PHE A 77 30.85 4.13 59.09
C PHE A 77 30.46 5.07 57.94
N GLU A 78 30.75 6.37 58.06
CA GLU A 78 30.52 7.36 57.00
C GLU A 78 31.24 6.98 55.71
N ARG A 79 32.52 6.58 55.80
CA ARG A 79 33.30 6.14 54.64
C ARG A 79 32.68 4.91 53.96
N SER A 80 32.21 3.94 54.74
CA SER A 80 31.53 2.75 54.23
C SER A 80 30.19 3.10 53.55
N SER A 81 29.44 4.03 54.15
CA SER A 81 28.17 4.53 53.61
C SER A 81 28.38 5.29 52.30
N LEU A 82 29.39 6.15 52.23
CA LEU A 82 29.79 6.85 51.00
C LEU A 82 30.21 5.89 49.90
N ALA A 83 31.00 4.86 50.23
CA ALA A 83 31.40 3.84 49.26
C ALA A 83 30.20 3.05 48.72
N ASN A 84 29.23 2.72 49.58
CA ASN A 84 28.00 2.06 49.17
C ASN A 84 27.15 2.96 48.26
N LEU A 85 26.96 4.23 48.64
CA LEU A 85 26.25 5.21 47.82
C LEU A 85 26.92 5.40 46.45
N GLN A 86 28.25 5.48 46.42
CA GLN A 86 29.02 5.56 45.17
C GLN A 86 28.77 4.33 44.29
N THR A 87 28.80 3.13 44.87
CA THR A 87 28.52 1.88 44.14
C THR A 87 27.11 1.89 43.55
N VAL A 88 26.11 2.31 44.33
CA VAL A 88 24.71 2.42 43.85
C VAL A 88 24.57 3.47 42.75
N LEU A 89 25.29 4.60 42.85
CA LEU A 89 25.31 5.63 41.81
C LEU A 89 25.97 5.12 40.52
N GLU A 90 27.07 4.39 40.62
CA GLU A 90 27.74 3.77 39.48
C GLU A 90 26.83 2.73 38.81
N GLU A 91 26.13 1.89 39.59
CA GLU A 91 25.15 0.95 39.06
C GLU A 91 23.97 1.65 38.40
N PHE A 92 23.45 2.72 39.01
CA PHE A 92 22.36 3.51 38.43
C PHE A 92 22.79 4.19 37.13
N GLN A 93 23.99 4.75 37.08
CA GLN A 93 24.56 5.35 35.87
C GLN A 93 24.75 4.29 34.78
N ALA A 94 25.33 3.14 35.10
CA ALA A 94 25.51 2.05 34.15
C ALA A 94 24.16 1.51 33.61
N SER A 95 23.17 1.38 34.48
CA SER A 95 21.81 0.98 34.13
C SER A 95 21.15 1.99 33.20
N LYS A 96 21.24 3.29 33.53
CA LYS A 96 20.69 4.37 32.69
C LYS A 96 21.39 4.47 31.35
N ASP A 97 22.72 4.36 31.31
CA ASP A 97 23.45 4.36 30.05
C ASP A 97 23.09 3.17 29.17
N SER A 98 22.88 1.99 29.77
CA SER A 98 22.41 0.80 29.07
C SER A 98 20.99 0.99 28.51
N GLU A 99 20.08 1.54 29.32
CA GLU A 99 18.70 1.83 28.92
C GLU A 99 18.65 2.86 27.77
N VAL A 100 19.42 3.94 27.88
CA VAL A 100 19.53 4.97 26.84
C VAL A 100 20.12 4.38 25.57
N ARG A 101 21.18 3.58 25.65
CA ARG A 101 21.76 2.89 24.48
C ARG A 101 20.73 1.97 23.82
N ALA A 102 20.02 1.16 24.60
CA ALA A 102 18.99 0.26 24.07
C ALA A 102 17.85 1.03 23.39
N ALA A 103 17.42 2.16 23.96
CA ALA A 103 16.39 3.03 23.38
C ALA A 103 16.88 3.68 22.07
N VAL A 104 18.12 4.17 22.03
CA VAL A 104 18.74 4.74 20.83
C VAL A 104 18.84 3.69 19.72
N GLU A 105 19.34 2.49 20.02
CA GLU A 105 19.42 1.40 19.05
C GLU A 105 18.03 1.00 18.54
N HIS A 106 17.03 0.94 19.42
CA HIS A 106 15.66 0.64 19.03
C HIS A 106 15.10 1.70 18.06
N ILE A 107 15.27 2.98 18.36
CA ILE A 107 14.85 4.09 17.49
C ILE A 107 15.60 4.03 16.15
N GLN A 108 16.91 3.78 16.17
CA GLN A 108 17.71 3.62 14.95
C GLN A 108 17.19 2.46 14.08
N ARG A 109 16.90 1.31 14.69
CA ARG A 109 16.31 0.15 13.97
C ARG A 109 14.96 0.51 13.36
N GLN A 110 14.08 1.19 14.09
CA GLN A 110 12.79 1.66 13.56
C GLN A 110 12.97 2.65 12.40
N LEU A 111 13.94 3.56 12.52
CA LEU A 111 14.27 4.52 11.48
C LEU A 111 14.82 3.84 10.23
N ASP A 112 15.64 2.80 10.37
CA ASP A 112 16.13 2.03 9.23
C ASP A 112 15.02 1.21 8.54
N ILE A 113 14.11 0.62 9.32
CA ILE A 113 12.95 -0.10 8.77
C ILE A 113 12.04 0.86 8.00
N THR A 114 11.73 2.02 8.57
CA THR A 114 10.88 3.03 7.92
C THR A 114 11.54 3.66 6.69
N LYS A 115 12.87 3.85 6.70
CA LYS A 115 13.61 4.25 5.50
C LYS A 115 13.54 3.20 4.39
N LYS A 116 13.73 1.92 4.74
CA LYS A 116 13.63 0.81 3.78
C LYS A 116 12.23 0.72 3.17
N SER A 117 11.18 0.76 4.00
CA SER A 117 9.81 0.72 3.49
C SER A 117 9.49 1.95 2.64
N CYS A 118 9.96 3.14 3.02
CA CYS A 118 9.81 4.35 2.20
C CYS A 118 10.48 4.18 0.83
N ALA A 119 11.70 3.64 0.77
CA ALA A 119 12.40 3.36 -0.48
C ALA A 119 11.64 2.34 -1.34
N GLU A 120 11.10 1.27 -0.74
CA GLU A 120 10.28 0.29 -1.45
C GLU A 120 8.99 0.90 -2.01
N TYR A 121 8.31 1.77 -1.26
CA TYR A 121 7.14 2.48 -1.75
C TYR A 121 7.48 3.48 -2.86
N GLN A 122 8.62 4.15 -2.76
CA GLN A 122 9.10 5.06 -3.80
C GLN A 122 9.40 4.31 -5.10
N GLU A 123 10.07 3.15 -5.02
CA GLU A 123 10.34 2.33 -6.20
C GLU A 123 9.05 1.78 -6.82
N ARG A 124 8.10 1.33 -5.98
CA ARG A 124 6.78 0.89 -6.46
C ARG A 124 6.01 2.03 -7.13
N ALA A 125 6.04 3.23 -6.57
CA ALA A 125 5.42 4.41 -7.16
C ALA A 125 6.04 4.71 -8.53
N ARG A 126 7.37 4.70 -8.61
CA ARG A 126 8.10 4.94 -9.87
C ARG A 126 7.79 3.88 -10.94
N ALA A 127 7.70 2.61 -10.55
CA ALA A 127 7.32 1.53 -11.47
C ALA A 127 5.88 1.71 -11.98
N ALA A 128 4.94 2.09 -11.10
CA ALA A 128 3.57 2.38 -11.47
C ALA A 128 3.46 3.59 -12.41
N GLU A 129 4.20 4.67 -12.12
CA GLU A 129 4.29 5.86 -12.98
C GLU A 129 4.84 5.52 -14.37
N SER A 130 5.91 4.71 -14.46
CA SER A 130 6.46 4.28 -15.74
C SER A 130 5.47 3.42 -16.54
N SER A 131 4.74 2.51 -15.88
CA SER A 131 3.71 1.72 -16.53
C SER A 131 2.54 2.59 -17.00
N LEU A 132 2.14 3.58 -16.21
CA LEU A 132 1.09 4.54 -16.59
C LEU A 132 1.52 5.37 -17.79
N GLU A 133 2.78 5.81 -17.87
CA GLU A 133 3.32 6.50 -19.04
C GLU A 133 3.28 5.62 -20.30
N GLN A 134 3.63 4.33 -20.19
CA GLN A 134 3.52 3.37 -21.30
C GLN A 134 2.06 3.22 -21.76
N TYR A 135 1.11 3.06 -20.83
CA TYR A 135 -0.31 3.00 -21.17
C TYR A 135 -0.80 4.29 -21.83
N GLN A 136 -0.37 5.45 -21.36
CA GLN A 136 -0.70 6.73 -22.01
C GLN A 136 -0.19 6.79 -23.45
N GLN A 137 1.04 6.32 -23.70
CA GLN A 137 1.58 6.24 -25.06
C GLN A 137 0.78 5.28 -25.94
N ASP A 138 0.38 4.12 -25.42
CA ASP A 138 -0.40 3.14 -26.18
C ASP A 138 -1.84 3.60 -26.45
N VAL A 139 -2.45 4.32 -25.50
CA VAL A 139 -3.73 5.01 -25.72
C VAL A 139 -3.59 6.05 -26.83
N ALA A 140 -2.51 6.85 -26.83
CA ALA A 140 -2.27 7.83 -27.88
C ALA A 140 -2.06 7.16 -29.27
N LYS A 141 -1.36 6.03 -29.34
CA LYS A 141 -1.24 5.23 -30.58
C LYS A 141 -2.59 4.69 -31.03
N THR A 142 -3.40 4.17 -30.11
CA THR A 142 -4.73 3.63 -30.42
C THR A 142 -5.63 4.71 -31.01
N GLN A 143 -5.62 5.92 -30.45
CA GLN A 143 -6.36 7.05 -31.01
C GLN A 143 -5.93 7.40 -32.45
N ARG A 144 -4.63 7.30 -32.77
CA ARG A 144 -4.13 7.49 -34.14
C ARG A 144 -4.64 6.38 -35.07
N TYR A 145 -4.56 5.12 -34.64
CA TYR A 145 -5.09 4.01 -35.44
C TYR A 145 -6.61 4.11 -35.64
N GLU A 146 -7.37 4.58 -34.65
CA GLU A 146 -8.81 4.84 -34.83
C GLU A 146 -9.08 5.91 -35.90
N GLN A 147 -8.27 6.98 -35.94
CA GLN A 147 -8.37 8.00 -36.98
C GLN A 147 -8.05 7.42 -38.36
N GLU A 148 -6.95 6.68 -38.48
CA GLU A 148 -6.58 6.00 -39.73
C GLU A 148 -7.66 5.01 -40.19
N ILE A 149 -8.25 4.23 -39.28
CA ILE A 149 -9.35 3.31 -39.59
C ILE A 149 -10.58 4.08 -40.08
N LYS A 150 -10.93 5.22 -39.48
CA LYS A 150 -12.04 6.06 -39.93
C LYS A 150 -11.78 6.61 -41.34
N GLU A 151 -10.58 7.09 -41.62
CA GLU A 151 -10.19 7.57 -42.96
C GLU A 151 -10.23 6.45 -44.01
N LYS A 152 -9.68 5.27 -43.68
CA LYS A 152 -9.73 4.09 -44.55
C LYS A 152 -11.17 3.63 -44.78
N ASN A 153 -12.02 3.63 -43.76
CA ASN A 153 -13.45 3.31 -43.91
C ASN A 153 -14.17 4.32 -44.81
N LEU A 154 -13.86 5.62 -44.69
CA LEU A 154 -14.41 6.64 -45.59
C LEU A 154 -13.95 6.40 -47.03
N LEU A 155 -12.67 6.05 -47.25
CA LEU A 155 -12.14 5.70 -48.57
C LEU A 155 -12.81 4.45 -49.15
N ILE A 156 -13.00 3.41 -48.33
CA ILE A 156 -13.74 2.20 -48.73
C ILE A 156 -15.18 2.57 -49.13
N GLY A 157 -15.84 3.45 -48.38
CA GLY A 157 -17.16 3.97 -48.73
C GLY A 157 -17.19 4.67 -50.09
N LYS A 158 -16.21 5.53 -50.37
CA LYS A 158 -16.04 6.21 -51.67
C LYS A 158 -15.84 5.21 -52.80
N LEU A 159 -14.87 4.30 -52.66
CA LEU A 159 -14.59 3.27 -53.68
C LEU A 159 -15.77 2.32 -53.91
N ARG A 160 -16.53 1.98 -52.86
CA ARG A 160 -17.76 1.19 -53.00
C ARG A 160 -18.82 1.95 -53.80
N HIS A 161 -19.01 3.24 -53.54
CA HIS A 161 -19.95 4.05 -54.31
C HIS A 161 -19.52 4.18 -55.78
N GLU A 162 -18.24 4.43 -56.05
CA GLU A 162 -17.67 4.43 -57.40
C GLU A 162 -17.87 3.09 -58.11
N ALA A 163 -17.67 1.96 -57.42
CA ALA A 163 -17.91 0.63 -57.96
C ALA A 163 -19.39 0.38 -58.29
N ILE A 164 -20.32 0.89 -57.46
CA ILE A 164 -21.76 0.84 -57.74
C ILE A 164 -22.10 1.66 -58.98
N ILE A 165 -21.62 2.91 -59.07
CA ILE A 165 -21.82 3.79 -60.23
C ILE A 165 -21.25 3.14 -61.50
N LEU A 166 -20.05 2.57 -61.41
CA LEU A 166 -19.44 1.90 -62.57
C LEU A 166 -20.24 0.68 -63.01
N ASN A 167 -20.79 -0.10 -62.07
CA ASN A 167 -21.67 -1.22 -62.39
C ASN A 167 -22.98 -0.73 -63.02
N GLU A 168 -23.55 0.38 -62.55
CA GLU A 168 -24.70 1.04 -63.17
C GLU A 168 -24.39 1.47 -64.61
N HIS A 169 -23.26 2.15 -64.85
CA HIS A 169 -22.79 2.51 -66.20
C HIS A 169 -22.59 1.26 -67.08
N LEU A 170 -22.10 0.15 -66.52
CA LEU A 170 -21.92 -1.11 -67.25
C LEU A 170 -23.28 -1.73 -67.62
N ILE A 171 -24.23 -1.75 -66.69
CA ILE A 171 -25.59 -2.25 -66.92
C ILE A 171 -26.29 -1.38 -67.98
N GLU A 172 -26.16 -0.06 -67.91
CA GLU A 172 -26.68 0.87 -68.92
C GLU A 172 -26.04 0.64 -70.28
N ALA A 173 -24.71 0.48 -70.34
CA ALA A 173 -24.00 0.18 -71.58
C ALA A 173 -24.44 -1.17 -72.18
N MET A 174 -24.59 -2.21 -71.35
CA MET A 174 -25.11 -3.52 -71.78
C MET A 174 -26.56 -3.42 -72.25
N ARG A 175 -27.40 -2.64 -71.56
CA ARG A 175 -28.80 -2.41 -71.96
C ARG A 175 -28.87 -1.68 -73.29
N ARG A 176 -28.09 -0.62 -73.48
CA ARG A 176 -27.99 0.13 -74.73
C ARG A 176 -27.53 -0.77 -75.88
N LEU A 177 -26.52 -1.60 -75.65
CA LEU A 177 -26.06 -2.59 -76.63
C LEU A 177 -27.16 -3.60 -76.97
N LYS A 178 -27.94 -4.05 -75.99
CA LYS A 178 -29.05 -4.98 -76.22
C LYS A 178 -30.17 -4.34 -77.06
N GLU A 179 -30.52 -3.10 -76.77
CA GLU A 179 -31.49 -2.33 -77.57
C GLU A 179 -30.99 -2.16 -79.01
N GLU A 180 -29.74 -1.75 -79.21
CA GLU A 180 -29.10 -1.56 -80.52
C GLU A 180 -28.91 -2.90 -81.29
N SER A 181 -28.74 -4.01 -80.58
CA SER A 181 -28.69 -5.35 -81.17
C SER A 181 -30.07 -5.85 -81.59
N ASN A 182 -31.14 -5.54 -80.86
CA ASN A 182 -32.47 -6.04 -81.18
C ASN A 182 -33.06 -5.35 -82.43
N ASP A 183 -32.72 -4.08 -82.65
CA ASP A 183 -33.20 -3.34 -83.84
C ASP A 183 -32.49 -3.78 -85.13
N SER A 184 -31.34 -4.47 -85.05
CA SER A 184 -30.52 -4.85 -86.22
C SER A 184 -30.46 -6.34 -86.54
N ASN A 185 -30.95 -7.22 -85.66
CA ASN A 185 -30.86 -8.68 -85.84
C ASN A 185 -32.10 -9.27 -86.52
N VAL A 186 -32.32 -8.96 -87.80
CA VAL A 186 -33.16 -9.81 -88.65
C VAL A 186 -32.28 -10.90 -89.25
N ASP A 187 -32.60 -12.17 -88.98
CA ASP A 187 -31.83 -13.31 -89.47
C ASP A 187 -31.73 -13.29 -91.01
N ARG A 188 -30.50 -13.13 -91.51
CA ARG A 188 -30.20 -13.06 -92.94
C ARG A 188 -30.70 -14.30 -93.68
N GLN A 189 -30.70 -15.47 -93.03
CA GLN A 189 -31.16 -16.72 -93.62
C GLN A 189 -32.69 -16.74 -93.75
N LEU A 190 -33.40 -16.19 -92.77
CA LEU A 190 -34.85 -16.04 -92.80
C LEU A 190 -35.29 -15.09 -93.92
N ILE A 191 -34.64 -13.93 -94.04
CA ILE A 191 -34.92 -12.98 -95.13
C ILE A 191 -34.64 -13.63 -96.50
N ALA A 192 -33.50 -14.31 -96.64
CA ALA A 192 -33.13 -14.99 -97.89
C ALA A 192 -34.19 -16.03 -98.30
N ASN A 193 -34.65 -16.86 -97.36
CA ASN A 193 -35.68 -17.86 -97.62
C ASN A 193 -37.04 -17.23 -97.98
N LEU A 194 -37.42 -16.15 -97.33
CA LEU A 194 -38.66 -15.41 -97.65
C LEU A 194 -38.60 -14.77 -99.05
N ILE A 195 -37.47 -14.19 -99.45
CA ILE A 195 -37.26 -13.62 -100.78
C ILE A 195 -37.26 -14.71 -101.86
N ILE A 196 -36.60 -15.84 -101.60
CA ILE A 196 -36.60 -17.00 -102.51
C ILE A 196 -38.03 -17.55 -102.67
N GLY A 197 -38.76 -17.72 -101.56
CA GLY A 197 -40.16 -18.14 -101.56
C GLY A 197 -41.07 -17.20 -102.34
N PHE A 198 -40.81 -15.89 -102.28
CA PHE A 198 -41.52 -14.89 -103.08
C PHE A 198 -41.21 -14.95 -104.59
N LEU A 199 -39.95 -15.25 -104.98
CA LEU A 199 -39.52 -15.32 -106.37
C LEU A 199 -39.97 -16.61 -107.08
N VAL A 200 -40.06 -17.72 -106.35
CA VAL A 200 -40.49 -19.03 -106.88
C VAL A 200 -42.02 -19.13 -107.03
N ALA A 201 -42.79 -18.32 -106.29
CA ALA A 201 -44.25 -18.32 -106.37
C ALA A 201 -44.77 -17.82 -107.74
N PRO A 202 -45.70 -18.54 -108.42
CA PRO A 202 -46.25 -18.14 -109.72
C PRO A 202 -46.97 -16.78 -109.68
N ARG A 203 -46.89 -16.03 -110.80
CA ARG A 203 -47.50 -14.69 -110.93
C ARG A 203 -49.03 -14.80 -110.95
N GLY A 204 -49.67 -14.59 -109.78
CA GLY A 204 -51.13 -14.54 -109.64
C GLY A 204 -51.71 -15.27 -108.41
N ASP A 205 -50.87 -15.93 -107.60
CA ASP A 205 -51.32 -16.74 -106.45
C ASP A 205 -51.46 -15.92 -105.14
N GLN A 206 -52.48 -16.23 -104.34
CA GLN A 206 -52.76 -15.64 -103.04
C GLN A 206 -51.60 -15.84 -102.06
N LYS A 207 -50.89 -16.97 -102.18
CA LYS A 207 -49.72 -17.32 -101.36
C LYS A 207 -48.59 -16.32 -101.47
N ARG A 208 -48.39 -15.73 -102.65
CA ARG A 208 -47.35 -14.71 -102.86
C ARG A 208 -47.65 -13.43 -102.07
N PHE A 209 -48.93 -13.08 -101.98
CA PHE A 209 -49.41 -11.93 -101.21
C PHE A 209 -49.28 -12.17 -99.70
N GLU A 210 -49.53 -13.40 -99.24
CA GLU A 210 -49.32 -13.80 -97.85
C GLU A 210 -47.83 -13.78 -97.47
N ILE A 211 -46.95 -14.31 -98.32
CA ILE A 211 -45.49 -14.24 -98.11
C ILE A 211 -45.02 -12.78 -98.08
N LEU A 212 -45.52 -11.93 -98.98
CA LEU A 212 -45.19 -10.51 -98.99
C LEU A 212 -45.69 -9.78 -97.74
N LYS A 213 -46.87 -10.15 -97.22
CA LYS A 213 -47.41 -9.64 -95.95
C LYS A 213 -46.56 -10.06 -94.75
N ILE A 214 -46.05 -11.29 -94.77
CA ILE A 214 -45.12 -11.81 -93.73
C ILE A 214 -43.79 -11.05 -93.81
N ILE A 215 -43.22 -10.85 -95.00
CA ILE A 215 -42.00 -10.05 -95.20
C ILE A 215 -42.20 -8.63 -94.65
N ALA A 216 -43.31 -7.97 -94.99
CA ALA A 216 -43.59 -6.62 -94.52
C ALA A 216 -43.77 -6.53 -93.00
N SER A 217 -44.31 -7.58 -92.38
CA SER A 217 -44.44 -7.68 -90.93
C SER A 217 -43.11 -7.96 -90.23
N VAL A 218 -42.25 -8.81 -90.81
CA VAL A 218 -40.95 -9.19 -90.24
C VAL A 218 -39.92 -8.06 -90.38
N LEU A 219 -39.90 -7.37 -91.52
CA LEU A 219 -39.04 -6.20 -91.74
C LEU A 219 -39.64 -4.88 -91.20
N GLN A 220 -40.78 -4.94 -90.49
CA GLN A 220 -41.48 -3.77 -89.94
C GLN A 220 -41.61 -2.61 -90.94
N MET A 221 -41.97 -2.92 -92.20
CA MET A 221 -42.03 -1.93 -93.27
C MET A 221 -43.07 -0.86 -92.96
N SER A 222 -42.74 0.42 -93.21
CA SER A 222 -43.70 1.51 -93.02
C SER A 222 -44.87 1.39 -94.00
N ASP A 223 -46.01 2.00 -93.68
CA ASP A 223 -47.21 1.88 -94.53
C ASP A 223 -47.00 2.46 -95.93
N GLU A 224 -46.12 3.45 -96.09
CA GLU A 224 -45.64 3.97 -97.38
C GLU A 224 -44.87 2.92 -98.20
N GLN A 225 -44.02 2.11 -97.54
CA GLN A 225 -43.30 1.03 -98.21
C GLN A 225 -44.23 -0.14 -98.58
N LYS A 226 -45.28 -0.40 -97.77
CA LYS A 226 -46.31 -1.40 -98.09
C LYS A 226 -47.16 -0.99 -99.30
N GLU A 227 -47.38 0.31 -99.49
CA GLU A 227 -48.07 0.87 -100.65
C GLU A 227 -47.29 0.61 -101.95
N HIS A 228 -45.98 0.87 -101.95
CA HIS A 228 -45.13 0.67 -103.14
C HIS A 228 -45.03 -0.79 -103.61
N ILE A 229 -45.16 -1.76 -102.71
CA ILE A 229 -45.12 -3.20 -103.06
C ILE A 229 -46.54 -3.72 -103.39
N GLY A 230 -47.55 -2.84 -103.41
CA GLY A 230 -48.92 -3.15 -103.82
C GLY A 230 -49.71 -3.99 -102.81
N LEU A 231 -49.28 -4.00 -101.54
CA LEU A 231 -49.94 -4.75 -100.46
C LEU A 231 -51.22 -4.05 -99.98
N ILE A 232 -51.35 -2.73 -100.20
CA ILE A 232 -52.48 -1.90 -99.81
C ILE A 232 -53.04 -1.20 -101.06
N ARG A 233 -54.34 -1.35 -101.34
CA ARG A 233 -55.05 -0.59 -102.39
C ARG A 233 -55.77 0.61 -101.76
N PRO A 234 -55.78 1.80 -102.38
CA PRO A 234 -56.40 2.97 -101.78
C PRO A 234 -57.92 2.89 -101.91
N ASN A 235 -58.67 2.81 -100.80
CA ASN A 235 -60.07 3.26 -100.80
C ASN A 235 -60.59 3.79 -99.44
N LYS A 236 -61.49 4.74 -99.62
CA LYS A 236 -62.19 5.72 -98.77
C LYS A 236 -63.28 5.10 -97.85
N ASN A 237 -63.46 5.69 -96.66
CA ASN A 237 -64.66 5.81 -95.80
C ASN A 237 -65.48 4.58 -95.29
N SER A 238 -65.62 4.50 -93.95
CA SER A 238 -66.86 4.40 -93.12
C SER A 238 -66.58 3.66 -91.80
N GLN A 239 -66.56 4.34 -90.65
CA GLN A 239 -67.62 4.40 -89.61
C GLN A 239 -68.21 3.05 -89.17
N SER A 240 -67.96 2.63 -87.91
CA SER A 240 -68.91 2.72 -86.79
C SER A 240 -68.46 1.88 -85.57
N SER A 241 -68.34 2.58 -84.44
CA SER A 241 -68.74 2.24 -83.06
C SER A 241 -69.04 0.80 -82.67
N PHE A 242 -68.51 0.31 -81.54
CA PHE A 242 -69.27 -0.29 -80.43
C PHE A 242 -68.41 -0.41 -79.15
N SER A 243 -68.93 0.14 -78.05
CA SER A 243 -68.63 -0.22 -76.65
C SER A 243 -69.94 -0.79 -76.07
N PRO A 244 -69.92 -1.70 -75.08
CA PRO A 244 -70.15 -1.20 -73.72
C PRO A 244 -69.48 -2.01 -72.58
N ASN A 245 -69.48 -1.32 -71.45
CA ASN A 245 -69.09 -1.61 -70.07
C ASN A 245 -69.96 -2.68 -69.35
N SER A 246 -69.41 -3.38 -68.35
CA SER A 246 -70.14 -3.83 -67.15
C SER A 246 -69.22 -4.18 -65.95
N SER A 247 -69.46 -3.53 -64.81
CA SER A 247 -69.00 -3.87 -63.43
C SER A 247 -70.04 -4.78 -62.73
N PRO A 248 -70.10 -5.04 -61.38
CA PRO A 248 -69.27 -4.73 -60.17
C PRO A 248 -69.17 -6.00 -59.22
N PRO A 249 -69.14 -5.98 -57.85
CA PRO A 249 -68.86 -4.98 -56.79
C PRO A 249 -67.72 -5.48 -55.83
N GLY A 250 -67.19 -4.81 -54.81
CA GLY A 250 -67.54 -3.66 -53.98
C GLY A 250 -67.01 -3.97 -52.57
N TRP A 251 -66.29 -3.05 -51.93
CA TRP A 251 -66.44 -2.63 -50.52
C TRP A 251 -65.21 -1.83 -50.09
N ALA A 252 -65.50 -0.69 -49.47
CA ALA A 252 -64.57 0.19 -48.82
C ALA A 252 -64.31 -0.29 -47.39
N ALA A 253 -63.09 -0.11 -46.88
CA ALA A 253 -62.82 0.65 -45.66
C ALA A 253 -61.32 0.63 -45.35
N ALA A 254 -60.78 1.84 -45.20
CA ALA A 254 -59.47 2.08 -44.62
C ALA A 254 -59.45 1.73 -43.12
N ARG A 255 -58.36 1.12 -42.62
CA ARG A 255 -57.73 1.52 -41.34
C ARG A 255 -56.36 0.87 -41.09
N GLN A 256 -55.37 1.74 -40.85
CA GLN A 256 -54.19 1.65 -39.98
C GLN A 256 -53.57 0.26 -39.65
N GLN A 257 -52.33 0.08 -40.13
CA GLN A 257 -51.10 0.07 -39.31
C GLN A 257 -51.09 -0.85 -38.06
N GLN A 258 -50.38 -1.99 -38.12
CA GLN A 258 -49.21 -2.31 -37.27
C GLN A 258 -48.64 -3.70 -37.66
N GLN A 259 -47.32 -3.81 -37.50
CA GLN A 259 -46.40 -4.91 -37.74
C GLN A 259 -46.82 -6.30 -37.22
N ASN A 260 -46.49 -7.35 -37.97
CA ASN A 260 -46.19 -8.67 -37.44
C ASN A 260 -44.79 -9.10 -37.90
N ASN A 261 -43.85 -9.10 -36.95
CA ASN A 261 -42.45 -9.46 -37.11
C ASN A 261 -42.16 -10.63 -36.16
N ASP A 262 -42.87 -11.74 -36.36
CA ASP A 262 -43.00 -12.83 -35.37
C ASP A 262 -41.99 -13.98 -35.54
N THR A 263 -40.93 -13.78 -36.33
CA THR A 263 -39.90 -14.82 -36.56
C THR A 263 -38.53 -14.48 -35.97
N GLN A 264 -38.33 -13.27 -35.46
CA GLN A 264 -37.02 -12.86 -34.93
C GLN A 264 -36.84 -13.10 -33.42
N GLN A 265 -37.91 -13.39 -32.65
CA GLN A 265 -37.77 -13.65 -31.21
C GLN A 265 -37.38 -15.09 -30.87
N SER A 266 -37.64 -16.07 -31.75
CA SER A 266 -37.26 -17.48 -31.54
C SER A 266 -35.74 -17.71 -31.64
N PHE A 267 -35.02 -16.89 -32.42
CA PHE A 267 -33.58 -17.01 -32.60
C PHE A 267 -32.79 -16.26 -31.52
N THR A 268 -33.24 -15.07 -31.11
CA THR A 268 -32.62 -14.32 -30.00
C THR A 268 -32.80 -15.03 -28.67
N ASP A 269 -33.95 -15.65 -28.40
CA ASP A 269 -34.17 -16.37 -27.13
C ASP A 269 -33.34 -17.66 -27.05
N ALA A 270 -33.17 -18.38 -28.17
CA ALA A 270 -32.25 -19.51 -28.26
C ALA A 270 -30.78 -19.08 -28.06
N TRP A 271 -30.38 -17.93 -28.60
CA TRP A 271 -29.02 -17.38 -28.46
C TRP A 271 -28.74 -16.83 -27.06
N ILE A 272 -29.74 -16.23 -26.41
CA ILE A 272 -29.69 -15.80 -25.01
C ILE A 272 -29.59 -17.04 -24.09
N SER A 273 -30.35 -18.11 -24.36
CA SER A 273 -30.24 -19.36 -23.60
C SER A 273 -28.86 -20.03 -23.73
N PHE A 274 -28.22 -19.89 -24.90
CA PHE A 274 -26.89 -20.41 -25.16
C PHE A 274 -25.81 -19.62 -24.41
N LEU A 275 -25.86 -18.28 -24.46
CA LEU A 275 -24.96 -17.40 -23.68
C LEU A 275 -25.12 -17.58 -22.16
N LEU A 276 -26.34 -17.79 -21.68
CA LEU A 276 -26.59 -18.04 -20.25
C LEU A 276 -26.09 -19.43 -19.81
N LYS A 277 -26.11 -20.41 -20.72
CA LYS A 277 -25.65 -21.78 -20.46
C LYS A 277 -24.13 -21.93 -20.53
N GLU A 278 -23.47 -21.18 -21.40
CA GLU A 278 -22.01 -21.20 -21.56
C GLU A 278 -21.29 -20.29 -20.54
N SER A 279 -21.93 -19.21 -20.08
CA SER A 279 -21.35 -18.33 -19.04
C SER A 279 -21.35 -18.95 -17.63
N ASN A 280 -22.17 -19.98 -17.37
CA ASN A 280 -22.25 -20.63 -16.06
C ASN A 280 -21.35 -21.87 -15.90
N THR A 281 -20.57 -22.24 -16.92
CA THR A 281 -19.67 -23.42 -16.89
C THR A 281 -18.19 -23.09 -16.72
N PHE A 282 -17.83 -21.83 -16.41
CA PHE A 282 -16.44 -21.44 -16.16
C PHE A 282 -16.21 -20.95 -14.72
N HIS A 283 -16.16 -21.88 -13.78
CA HIS A 283 -15.51 -21.69 -12.48
C HIS A 283 -14.54 -22.85 -12.22
N PRO A 284 -13.21 -22.64 -12.31
CA PRO A 284 -12.21 -23.59 -11.88
C PRO A 284 -11.70 -23.21 -10.49
N SER A 285 -12.17 -23.92 -9.46
CA SER A 285 -11.54 -23.94 -8.14
C SER A 285 -11.66 -25.37 -7.61
N LYS A 286 -10.64 -26.22 -7.74
CA LYS A 286 -9.55 -26.40 -6.75
C LYS A 286 -10.09 -26.26 -5.33
N ASP A 287 -10.22 -27.38 -4.63
CA ASP A 287 -9.77 -27.51 -3.25
C ASP A 287 -9.60 -28.98 -2.87
N ASN A 288 -8.34 -29.35 -2.65
CA ASN A 288 -7.93 -30.60 -2.04
C ASN A 288 -6.88 -30.24 -0.96
N LYS A 289 -7.21 -30.63 0.27
CA LYS A 289 -6.33 -30.99 1.39
C LYS A 289 -5.56 -29.91 2.18
N ASP A 290 -5.88 -29.96 3.48
CA ASP A 290 -4.97 -30.20 4.61
C ASP A 290 -4.31 -29.01 5.36
N LYS A 291 -4.72 -28.95 6.64
CA LYS A 291 -3.89 -28.94 7.87
C LYS A 291 -3.23 -27.64 8.37
N SER A 292 -3.48 -27.43 9.67
CA SER A 292 -2.61 -26.82 10.72
C SER A 292 -2.47 -25.29 10.64
N MET A 293 -2.56 -24.45 11.68
CA MET A 293 -2.45 -24.53 13.15
C MET A 293 -3.14 -23.29 13.78
N PRO A 294 -3.36 -23.26 15.11
CA PRO A 294 -4.05 -22.17 15.79
C PRO A 294 -3.13 -20.97 16.12
N VAL A 295 -3.75 -19.78 16.18
CA VAL A 295 -3.18 -18.51 16.64
C VAL A 295 -2.97 -18.55 18.17
N PRO A 296 -1.84 -18.09 18.72
CA PRO A 296 -1.68 -17.94 20.15
C PRO A 296 -2.28 -16.60 20.61
N THR A 297 -3.31 -16.67 21.45
CA THR A 297 -3.83 -15.53 22.20
C THR A 297 -2.94 -15.29 23.41
N SER A 298 -2.49 -14.05 23.57
CA SER A 298 -1.73 -13.52 24.70
C SER A 298 -2.51 -13.64 26.02
N PRO A 299 -1.87 -13.98 27.16
CA PRO A 299 -2.50 -13.96 28.48
C PRO A 299 -2.38 -12.58 29.15
N SER A 300 -3.51 -12.08 29.67
CA SER A 300 -3.57 -10.99 30.64
C SER A 300 -3.21 -11.49 32.05
N PRO A 301 -2.73 -10.62 32.96
CA PRO A 301 -2.07 -11.03 34.20
C PRO A 301 -3.07 -11.32 35.33
N ASP A 302 -2.86 -12.44 36.03
CA ASP A 302 -3.53 -12.78 37.26
C ASP A 302 -3.06 -11.89 38.42
N LYS A 303 -4.05 -11.36 39.14
CA LYS A 303 -3.91 -10.77 40.46
C LYS A 303 -3.95 -11.91 41.48
N ASN A 304 -2.91 -12.08 42.27
CA ASN A 304 -2.95 -12.41 43.71
C ASN A 304 -1.58 -12.91 44.20
N ALA A 305 -0.96 -12.17 45.10
CA ALA A 305 -0.13 -12.69 46.18
C ALA A 305 0.19 -11.55 47.15
N SER A 306 -0.77 -11.25 48.01
CA SER A 306 -0.50 -10.78 49.36
C SER A 306 -0.35 -12.02 50.23
N ASP A 307 0.86 -12.31 50.68
CA ASP A 307 1.19 -12.87 52.00
C ASP A 307 2.69 -13.17 52.09
N ILE A 308 3.23 -12.87 53.28
CA ILE A 308 4.61 -12.99 53.81
C ILE A 308 5.45 -11.71 53.68
#